data_AF-A0A078RYP9-F1
#
_entry.id   AF-A0A078RYP9-F1
#
_cell.length_a   1.000
_cell.length_b   1.000
_cell.length_c   1.000
_cell.angle_alpha   90.00
_cell.angle_beta   90.00
_cell.angle_gamma   90.00
#
_symmetry.space_group_name_H-M   'P 1'
#
loop_
_entity.id
_entity.type
_entity.pdbx_description
1 polymer ?
#
loop_
_entity_poly.entity_id
_entity_poly.type
_entity_poly.pdbx_seq_one_letter_code
_entity_poly.pdbx_strand_id
1 'polypeptide(L)'
;MNTQTTYLASKPHYEILDGLRGVAAVMVIIFHLFEAHAGGSHLTQIINHGYLAVDFFFMLSGFVIGYAYDDRWNRMTVGTFFKRRIIRLHPMVIMGSIVGAAFFYFQESSCFPPIENTSIGTMLLVMLLGCTLLPLPLKFDIRGWTEMHPLNGPAWSLYYEYIGNILYALFVRKFNKVALSVLVFVAGCFTVYRCLTAPAGDIVGGWALNWEQQYVGMVRLMYPFFGGLLLSRLGWLIRL
;
A
#
# COMPACT_ATOMS: atom_id res chain seq x y z
N MET A 1 -28.71 17.32 -22.47
CA MET A 1 -27.33 17.60 -22.03
C MET A 1 -26.43 16.49 -22.54
N ASN A 2 -25.67 16.74 -23.62
CA ASN A 2 -24.69 15.79 -24.14
C ASN A 2 -23.49 15.75 -23.18
N THR A 3 -23.37 14.67 -22.42
CA THR A 3 -22.15 14.38 -21.65
C THR A 3 -21.10 13.92 -22.65
N GLN A 4 -20.37 14.87 -23.24
CA GLN A 4 -19.13 14.51 -23.94
C GLN A 4 -18.15 13.99 -22.90
N THR A 5 -18.05 12.67 -22.78
CA THR A 5 -16.94 12.01 -22.11
C THR A 5 -15.67 12.38 -22.86
N THR A 6 -14.96 13.41 -22.39
CA THR A 6 -13.64 13.76 -22.90
C THR A 6 -12.72 12.56 -22.67
N TYR A 7 -12.43 11.82 -23.73
CA TYR A 7 -11.56 10.65 -23.66
C TYR A 7 -10.13 11.14 -23.41
N LEU A 8 -9.69 11.07 -22.16
CA LEU A 8 -8.32 11.42 -21.79
C LEU A 8 -7.40 10.29 -22.29
N ALA A 9 -6.77 10.48 -23.45
CA ALA A 9 -5.79 9.55 -24.02
C ALA A 9 -4.79 9.06 -22.96
N SER A 10 -4.38 7.80 -23.01
CA SER A 10 -3.35 7.25 -22.11
C SER A 10 -2.00 7.93 -22.38
N LYS A 11 -1.22 8.21 -21.33
CA LYS A 11 0.17 8.64 -21.51
C LYS A 11 1.03 7.43 -21.89
N PRO A 12 2.19 7.64 -22.54
CA PRO A 12 3.17 6.58 -22.74
C PRO A 12 3.46 5.87 -21.43
N HIS A 13 3.49 4.56 -21.48
CA HIS A 13 3.69 3.71 -20.32
C HIS A 13 5.17 3.38 -20.17
N TYR A 14 5.70 3.48 -18.95
CA TYR A 14 7.10 3.16 -18.69
C TYR A 14 7.24 1.66 -18.42
N GLU A 15 7.57 0.88 -19.45
CA GLU A 15 7.76 -0.57 -19.34
C GLU A 15 8.81 -0.94 -18.29
N ILE A 16 9.86 -0.13 -18.15
CA ILE A 16 10.89 -0.33 -17.12
C ILE A 16 10.33 -0.21 -15.70
N LEU A 17 9.34 0.65 -15.46
CA LEU A 17 8.71 0.76 -14.14
C LEU A 17 7.85 -0.46 -13.83
N ASP A 18 7.27 -1.11 -14.84
CA ASP A 18 6.58 -2.38 -14.66
C ASP A 18 7.54 -3.54 -14.41
N GLY A 19 8.68 -3.57 -15.11
CA GLY A 19 9.76 -4.51 -14.82
C GLY A 19 10.25 -4.37 -13.37
N LEU A 20 10.49 -3.14 -12.90
CA LEU A 20 10.89 -2.88 -11.51
C LEU A 20 9.82 -3.27 -10.50
N ARG A 21 8.52 -3.08 -10.81
CA ARG A 21 7.42 -3.59 -9.97
C ARG A 21 7.43 -5.11 -9.87
N GLY A 22 7.69 -5.80 -10.99
CA GLY A 22 7.80 -7.25 -11.02
C GLY A 22 8.93 -7.75 -10.11
N VAL A 23 10.11 -7.15 -10.21
CA VAL A 23 11.25 -7.47 -9.33
C VAL A 23 10.90 -7.21 -7.87
N ALA A 24 10.31 -6.06 -7.55
CA ALA A 24 9.89 -5.72 -6.19
C ALA A 24 8.86 -6.72 -5.64
N ALA A 25 7.89 -7.16 -6.46
CA ALA A 25 6.90 -8.15 -6.06
C ALA A 25 7.54 -9.51 -5.74
N VAL A 26 8.52 -9.96 -6.55
CA VAL A 26 9.27 -11.19 -6.29
C VAL A 26 10.07 -11.07 -4.99
N MET A 27 10.69 -9.92 -4.72
CA MET A 27 11.40 -9.68 -3.45
C MET A 27 10.46 -9.79 -2.23
N VAL A 28 9.22 -9.29 -2.33
CA VAL A 28 8.21 -9.43 -1.26
C VAL A 28 7.84 -10.89 -1.03
N ILE A 29 7.63 -11.66 -2.10
CA ILE A 29 7.32 -13.10 -2.00
C ILE A 29 8.45 -13.84 -1.30
N ILE A 30 9.70 -13.62 -1.75
CA ILE A 30 10.87 -14.29 -1.17
C ILE A 30 11.06 -13.90 0.30
N PHE A 31 10.88 -12.63 0.65
CA PHE A 31 10.93 -12.15 2.03
C PHE A 31 9.97 -12.94 2.94
N HIS A 32 8.69 -13.03 2.58
CA HIS A 32 7.70 -13.73 3.41
C HIS A 32 7.91 -15.25 3.43
N LEU A 33 8.42 -15.85 2.34
CA LEU A 33 8.76 -17.27 2.32
C LEU A 33 9.84 -17.61 3.34
N PHE A 34 10.88 -16.78 3.47
CA PHE A 34 11.94 -17.01 4.45
C PHE A 34 11.58 -16.51 5.85
N GLU A 35 10.69 -15.52 5.97
CA GLU A 35 10.26 -14.95 7.26
C GLU A 35 9.68 -16.02 8.18
N ALA A 36 8.84 -16.89 7.63
CA ALA A 36 8.24 -18.00 8.36
C ALA A 36 9.27 -18.98 8.94
N HIS A 37 10.49 -19.02 8.38
CA HIS A 37 11.56 -19.92 8.78
C HIS A 37 12.66 -19.22 9.62
N ALA A 38 12.60 -17.89 9.76
CA ALA A 38 13.62 -17.12 10.46
C ALA A 38 13.45 -17.12 12.00
N GLY A 39 12.31 -17.63 12.51
CA GLY A 39 12.05 -17.71 13.96
C GLY A 39 12.03 -16.34 14.65
N GLY A 40 11.69 -15.28 13.92
CA GLY A 40 11.70 -13.90 14.42
C GLY A 40 13.08 -13.25 14.50
N SER A 41 14.15 -13.91 14.02
CA SER A 41 15.49 -13.33 14.01
C SER A 41 15.81 -12.66 12.67
N HIS A 42 16.10 -11.36 12.72
CA HIS A 42 16.54 -10.58 11.57
C HIS A 42 17.89 -11.05 10.99
N LEU A 43 18.69 -11.76 11.78
CA LEU A 43 20.01 -12.24 11.37
C LEU A 43 19.96 -13.50 10.51
N THR A 44 18.92 -14.32 10.68
CA THR A 44 18.70 -15.56 9.93
C THR A 44 17.75 -15.35 8.75
N GLN A 45 17.05 -14.21 8.71
CA GLN A 45 16.13 -13.86 7.65
C GLN A 45 16.85 -13.58 6.33
N ILE A 46 16.54 -14.37 5.30
CA ILE A 46 17.07 -14.18 3.95
C ILE A 46 16.27 -13.07 3.27
N ILE A 47 16.97 -12.07 2.72
CA ILE A 47 16.38 -10.80 2.27
C ILE A 47 15.73 -10.02 3.43
N ASN A 48 16.41 -9.84 4.56
CA ASN A 48 15.87 -9.13 5.74
C ASN A 48 15.22 -7.76 5.45
N HIS A 49 15.71 -7.03 4.44
CA HIS A 49 15.18 -5.72 4.05
C HIS A 49 14.09 -5.79 2.95
N GLY A 50 13.59 -6.98 2.62
CA GLY A 50 12.60 -7.18 1.56
C GLY A 50 11.29 -6.44 1.80
N TYR A 51 10.96 -6.14 3.07
CA TYR A 51 9.81 -5.30 3.43
C TYR A 51 9.87 -3.90 2.80
N LEU A 52 11.05 -3.35 2.48
CA LEU A 52 11.23 -2.03 1.86
C LEU A 52 10.73 -1.97 0.41
N ALA A 53 10.48 -3.11 -0.23
CA ALA A 53 9.85 -3.16 -1.54
C ALA A 53 8.46 -2.51 -1.52
N VAL A 54 7.75 -2.53 -0.39
CA VAL A 54 6.47 -1.84 -0.22
C VAL A 54 6.63 -0.32 -0.29
N ASP A 55 7.67 0.23 0.34
CA ASP A 55 8.00 1.66 0.28
C ASP A 55 8.36 2.08 -1.16
N PHE A 56 9.03 1.19 -1.90
CA PHE A 56 9.26 1.39 -3.33
C PHE A 56 7.95 1.42 -4.14
N PHE A 57 6.98 0.54 -3.86
CA PHE A 57 5.66 0.60 -4.49
C PHE A 57 4.94 1.92 -4.18
N PHE A 58 5.01 2.43 -2.95
CA PHE A 58 4.45 3.73 -2.61
C PHE A 58 5.11 4.87 -3.40
N MET A 59 6.43 4.86 -3.54
CA MET A 59 7.15 5.85 -4.33
C MET A 59 6.74 5.80 -5.80
N LEU A 60 6.63 4.61 -6.39
CA LEU A 60 6.15 4.45 -7.76
C LEU A 60 4.70 4.90 -7.92
N SER A 61 3.84 4.65 -6.93
CA SER A 61 2.45 5.12 -6.97
C SER A 61 2.39 6.64 -6.98
N GLY A 62 3.17 7.29 -6.11
CA GLY A 62 3.39 8.73 -6.05
C GLY A 62 3.91 9.35 -7.36
N PHE A 63 4.91 8.71 -7.96
CA PHE A 63 5.45 9.15 -9.24
C PHE A 63 4.41 9.04 -10.37
N VAL A 64 3.77 7.88 -10.50
CA VAL A 64 2.78 7.63 -11.56
C VAL A 64 1.56 8.51 -11.40
N ILE A 65 1.15 8.85 -10.17
CA ILE A 65 0.00 9.73 -9.97
C ILE A 65 0.28 11.18 -10.38
N GLY A 66 1.47 11.70 -10.08
CA GLY A 66 1.91 13.00 -10.59
C GLY A 66 1.97 12.99 -12.11
N TYR A 67 2.68 12.00 -12.67
CA TYR A 67 2.86 11.86 -14.11
C TYR A 67 1.53 11.73 -14.86
N ALA A 68 0.59 10.93 -14.37
CA ALA A 68 -0.65 10.64 -15.09
C ALA A 68 -1.72 11.73 -14.94
N TYR A 69 -1.74 12.51 -13.85
CA TYR A 69 -2.89 13.34 -13.50
C TYR A 69 -2.61 14.84 -13.30
N ASP A 70 -1.39 15.28 -13.02
CA ASP A 70 -1.13 16.71 -12.71
C ASP A 70 -1.58 17.66 -13.83
N ASP A 71 -1.41 17.28 -15.10
CA ASP A 71 -1.82 18.04 -16.29
C ASP A 71 -3.31 17.88 -16.64
N ARG A 72 -4.06 17.06 -15.91
CA ARG A 72 -5.45 16.70 -16.25
C ARG A 72 -6.47 17.33 -15.33
N TRP A 73 -6.05 17.98 -14.24
CA TRP A 73 -6.96 18.56 -13.25
C TRP A 73 -7.89 19.65 -13.82
N ASN A 74 -7.49 20.36 -14.88
CA ASN A 74 -8.36 21.34 -15.55
C ASN A 74 -9.55 20.71 -16.30
N ARG A 75 -9.48 19.40 -16.58
CA ARG A 75 -10.44 18.63 -17.37
C ARG A 75 -10.95 17.39 -16.64
N MET A 76 -10.72 17.30 -15.33
CA MET A 76 -11.05 16.14 -14.51
C MET A 76 -11.49 16.56 -13.11
N THR A 77 -12.62 16.01 -12.65
CA THR A 77 -13.10 16.22 -11.29
C THR A 77 -12.45 15.24 -10.31
N VAL A 78 -12.53 15.56 -9.02
CA VAL A 78 -12.10 14.65 -7.93
C VAL A 78 -12.85 13.31 -7.99
N GLY A 79 -14.15 13.32 -8.30
CA GLY A 79 -14.94 12.08 -8.46
C GLY A 79 -14.46 11.22 -9.64
N THR A 80 -14.12 11.84 -10.78
CA THR A 80 -13.55 11.12 -11.93
C THR A 80 -12.18 10.53 -11.59
N PHE A 81 -11.36 11.25 -10.83
CA PHE A 81 -10.08 10.74 -10.34
C PHE A 81 -10.28 9.49 -9.47
N PHE A 82 -11.13 9.56 -8.44
CA PHE A 82 -11.38 8.41 -7.55
C PHE A 82 -11.97 7.22 -8.31
N LYS A 83 -12.90 7.45 -9.24
CA LYS A 83 -13.43 6.39 -10.11
C LYS A 83 -12.31 5.66 -10.86
N ARG A 84 -11.36 6.40 -11.46
CA ARG A 84 -10.21 5.81 -12.15
C ARG A 84 -9.30 5.02 -11.22
N ARG A 85 -9.10 5.49 -9.98
CA ARG A 85 -8.31 4.77 -8.97
C ARG A 85 -9.00 3.49 -8.51
N ILE A 86 -10.30 3.52 -8.26
CA ILE A 86 -11.10 2.34 -7.88
C ILE A 86 -11.05 1.28 -8.98
N ILE A 87 -11.29 1.64 -10.24
CA ILE A 87 -11.23 0.70 -11.38
C ILE A 87 -9.85 0.03 -11.50
N ARG A 88 -8.79 0.73 -11.09
CA ARG A 88 -7.42 0.21 -11.16
C ARG A 88 -7.03 -0.68 -9.98
N LEU A 89 -7.36 -0.27 -8.75
CA LEU A 89 -6.86 -0.92 -7.53
C LEU A 89 -7.83 -1.96 -6.97
N HIS A 90 -9.13 -1.68 -7.00
CA HIS A 90 -10.14 -2.46 -6.29
C HIS A 90 -10.36 -3.88 -6.84
N PRO A 91 -10.22 -4.16 -8.16
CA PRO A 91 -10.30 -5.53 -8.66
C PRO A 91 -9.30 -6.48 -7.97
N MET A 92 -8.08 -5.99 -7.70
CA MET A 92 -7.06 -6.79 -7.02
C MET A 92 -7.36 -6.98 -5.52
N VAL A 93 -8.03 -6.02 -4.88
CA VAL A 93 -8.51 -6.16 -3.48
C VAL A 93 -9.54 -7.28 -3.38
N ILE A 94 -10.52 -7.29 -4.28
CA ILE A 94 -11.58 -8.30 -4.33
C ILE A 94 -10.97 -9.68 -4.60
N MET A 95 -10.11 -9.79 -5.63
CA MET A 95 -9.42 -11.04 -5.97
C MET A 95 -8.60 -11.56 -4.80
N GLY A 96 -7.79 -10.71 -4.15
CA GLY A 96 -6.99 -11.11 -2.99
C GLY A 96 -7.83 -11.57 -1.81
N SER A 97 -8.98 -10.93 -1.57
CA SER A 97 -9.90 -11.32 -0.49
C SER A 97 -10.57 -12.68 -0.77
N ILE A 98 -10.96 -12.94 -2.02
CA ILE A 98 -11.55 -14.22 -2.44
C ILE A 98 -10.51 -15.35 -2.38
N VAL A 99 -9.31 -15.12 -2.92
CA VAL A 99 -8.22 -16.11 -2.86
C VAL A 99 -7.86 -16.39 -1.39
N GLY A 100 -7.75 -15.34 -0.58
CA GLY A 100 -7.55 -15.44 0.86
C GLY A 100 -8.56 -16.32 1.57
N ALA A 101 -9.86 -16.06 1.34
CA ALA A 101 -10.96 -16.85 1.85
C ALA A 101 -10.89 -18.32 1.40
N ALA A 102 -10.59 -18.57 0.12
CA ALA A 102 -10.50 -19.91 -0.44
C ALA A 102 -9.37 -20.74 0.20
N PHE A 103 -8.26 -20.10 0.55
CA PHE A 103 -7.10 -20.76 1.17
C PHE A 103 -7.09 -20.69 2.71
N PHE A 104 -8.03 -19.99 3.34
CA PHE A 104 -8.00 -19.67 4.77
C PHE A 104 -7.82 -20.89 5.68
N TYR A 105 -8.66 -21.92 5.51
CA TYR A 105 -8.60 -23.13 6.34
C TYR A 105 -7.36 -24.00 6.09
N PHE A 106 -6.70 -23.87 4.94
CA PHE A 106 -5.44 -24.58 4.67
C PHE A 106 -4.24 -24.01 5.45
N GLN A 107 -4.42 -22.86 6.10
CA GLN A 107 -3.40 -22.21 6.93
C GLN A 107 -3.48 -22.64 8.40
N GLU A 108 -4.44 -23.49 8.76
CA GLU A 108 -4.62 -24.00 10.12
C GLU A 108 -3.31 -24.60 10.64
N SER A 109 -2.81 -24.03 11.73
CA SER A 109 -1.56 -24.45 12.37
C SER A 109 -1.49 -23.87 13.78
N SER A 110 -0.56 -24.39 14.58
CA SER A 110 -0.29 -23.85 15.92
C SER A 110 0.09 -22.36 15.94
N CYS A 111 0.56 -21.81 14.81
CA CYS A 111 0.88 -20.39 14.66
C CYS A 111 -0.36 -19.50 14.49
N PHE A 112 -1.50 -20.07 14.07
CA PHE A 112 -2.75 -19.35 13.78
C PHE A 112 -3.96 -20.01 14.47
N PRO A 113 -3.99 -20.02 15.81
CA PRO A 113 -5.00 -20.77 16.57
C PRO A 113 -6.48 -20.39 16.32
N PRO A 114 -6.85 -19.14 15.95
CA PRO A 114 -8.25 -18.81 15.73
C PRO A 114 -8.87 -19.46 14.48
N ILE A 115 -8.06 -19.97 13.53
CA ILE A 115 -8.55 -20.53 12.26
C ILE A 115 -9.46 -21.75 12.50
N GLU A 116 -9.03 -22.67 13.36
CA GLU A 116 -9.77 -23.92 13.68
C GLU A 116 -11.21 -23.62 14.17
N ASN A 117 -11.36 -22.55 14.96
CA ASN A 117 -12.62 -22.18 15.60
C ASN A 117 -13.45 -21.17 14.79
N THR A 118 -12.97 -20.75 13.61
CA THR A 118 -13.65 -19.74 12.79
C THR A 118 -14.73 -20.38 11.92
N SER A 119 -15.99 -20.03 12.19
CA SER A 119 -17.11 -20.50 11.36
C SER A 119 -17.04 -19.98 9.92
N ILE A 120 -17.55 -20.76 8.96
CA ILE A 120 -17.61 -20.36 7.54
C ILE A 120 -18.38 -19.04 7.37
N GLY A 121 -19.45 -18.84 8.14
CA GLY A 121 -20.22 -17.58 8.12
C GLY A 121 -19.38 -16.37 8.52
N THR A 122 -18.58 -16.50 9.58
CA THR A 122 -17.65 -15.45 10.03
C THR A 122 -16.58 -15.18 8.97
N MET A 123 -15.98 -16.23 8.40
CA MET A 123 -15.00 -16.10 7.33
C MET A 123 -15.59 -15.37 6.12
N LEU A 124 -16.80 -15.72 5.68
CA LEU A 124 -17.48 -15.05 4.56
C LEU A 124 -17.79 -13.57 4.87
N LEU A 125 -18.19 -13.23 6.09
CA LEU A 125 -18.39 -11.84 6.50
C LEU A 125 -17.08 -11.04 6.46
N VAL A 126 -15.99 -11.63 6.95
CA VAL A 126 -14.65 -11.02 6.89
C VAL A 126 -14.17 -10.89 5.45
N MET A 127 -14.48 -11.85 4.57
CA MET A 127 -14.20 -11.76 3.13
C MET A 127 -14.94 -10.58 2.50
N LEU A 128 -16.24 -10.45 2.76
CA LEU A 128 -17.05 -9.34 2.25
C LEU A 128 -16.53 -7.99 2.76
N LEU A 129 -16.12 -7.89 4.02
CA LEU A 129 -15.47 -6.70 4.56
C LEU A 129 -14.12 -6.45 3.87
N GLY A 130 -13.30 -7.49 3.69
CA GLY A 130 -12.01 -7.43 2.99
C GLY A 130 -12.14 -6.90 1.56
N CYS A 131 -13.20 -7.29 0.85
CA CYS A 131 -13.52 -6.76 -0.48
C CYS A 131 -13.75 -5.25 -0.48
N THR A 132 -14.17 -4.64 0.65
CA THR A 132 -14.34 -3.19 0.76
C THR A 132 -13.05 -2.44 1.13
N LEU A 133 -11.99 -3.16 1.51
CA LEU A 133 -10.76 -2.61 2.08
C LEU A 133 -10.96 -1.82 3.40
N LEU A 134 -12.11 -1.98 4.06
CA LEU A 134 -12.30 -1.41 5.39
C LEU A 134 -11.50 -2.22 6.42
N PRO A 135 -10.78 -1.55 7.34
CA PRO A 135 -9.95 -2.24 8.31
C PRO A 135 -10.83 -2.93 9.36
N LEU A 136 -10.50 -4.19 9.65
CA LEU A 136 -11.12 -4.97 10.69
C LEU A 136 -10.55 -4.58 12.06
N PRO A 137 -11.39 -4.26 13.06
CA PRO A 137 -10.91 -4.06 14.43
C PRO A 137 -10.24 -5.32 14.99
N LEU A 138 -9.17 -5.14 15.77
CA LEU A 138 -8.33 -6.23 16.28
C LEU A 138 -9.09 -7.38 16.95
N LYS A 139 -10.16 -7.07 17.69
CA LYS A 139 -10.99 -8.05 18.40
C LYS A 139 -11.72 -9.04 17.48
N PHE A 140 -11.80 -8.74 16.20
CA PHE A 140 -12.47 -9.57 15.19
C PHE A 140 -11.47 -10.28 14.27
N ASP A 141 -10.18 -10.19 14.53
CA ASP A 141 -9.18 -10.93 13.78
C ASP A 141 -9.42 -12.44 13.89
N ILE A 142 -9.62 -13.07 12.73
CA ILE A 142 -9.88 -14.50 12.59
C ILE A 142 -8.62 -15.32 12.28
N ARG A 143 -7.47 -14.67 12.04
CA ARG A 143 -6.19 -15.34 11.75
C ARG A 143 -5.28 -15.40 12.98
N GLY A 144 -5.37 -14.41 13.87
CA GLY A 144 -4.60 -14.36 15.12
C GLY A 144 -3.26 -13.63 15.02
N TRP A 145 -3.04 -12.87 13.95
CA TRP A 145 -1.82 -12.08 13.70
C TRP A 145 -2.05 -10.57 13.85
N THR A 146 -3.17 -10.16 14.45
CA THR A 146 -3.59 -8.76 14.65
C THR A 146 -3.78 -7.97 13.35
N GLU A 147 -4.03 -8.66 12.24
CA GLU A 147 -4.16 -8.04 10.91
C GLU A 147 -5.51 -7.36 10.74
N MET A 148 -5.52 -6.14 10.19
CA MET A 148 -6.75 -5.45 9.81
C MET A 148 -7.41 -6.06 8.57
N HIS A 149 -6.70 -6.91 7.83
CA HIS A 149 -7.18 -7.63 6.65
C HIS A 149 -6.73 -9.10 6.70
N PRO A 150 -7.28 -9.93 7.60
CA PRO A 150 -6.73 -11.25 7.92
C PRO A 150 -6.82 -12.28 6.78
N LEU A 151 -7.68 -12.06 5.79
CA LEU A 151 -7.73 -12.91 4.59
C LEU A 151 -6.74 -12.46 3.50
N ASN A 152 -6.21 -11.25 3.58
CA ASN A 152 -5.24 -10.73 2.63
C ASN A 152 -4.28 -9.80 3.38
N GLY A 153 -3.34 -10.38 4.12
CA GLY A 153 -2.36 -9.63 4.92
C GLY A 153 -1.77 -8.43 4.16
N PRO A 154 -1.22 -8.60 2.94
CA PRO A 154 -0.64 -7.49 2.16
C PRO A 154 -1.60 -6.34 1.80
N ALA A 155 -2.92 -6.50 1.93
CA ALA A 155 -3.92 -5.47 1.63
C ALA A 155 -3.76 -4.21 2.47
N TRP A 156 -3.09 -4.27 3.63
CA TRP A 156 -2.80 -3.09 4.43
C TRP A 156 -2.03 -2.03 3.61
N SER A 157 -1.16 -2.45 2.68
CA SER A 157 -0.43 -1.52 1.82
C SER A 157 -1.36 -0.75 0.88
N LEU A 158 -2.35 -1.43 0.30
CA LEU A 158 -3.37 -0.79 -0.55
C LEU A 158 -4.25 0.16 0.25
N TYR A 159 -4.57 -0.18 1.51
CA TYR A 159 -5.30 0.73 2.41
C TYR A 159 -4.57 2.08 2.54
N TYR A 160 -3.26 2.08 2.82
CA TYR A 160 -2.48 3.32 2.84
C TYR A 160 -2.34 3.95 1.45
N GLU A 161 -2.25 3.17 0.38
CA GLU A 161 -2.24 3.74 -0.97
C GLU A 161 -3.53 4.54 -1.23
N TYR A 162 -4.71 4.05 -0.81
CA TYR A 162 -5.96 4.81 -0.90
C TYR A 162 -5.90 6.11 -0.07
N ILE A 163 -5.33 6.08 1.13
CA ILE A 163 -5.10 7.29 1.94
C ILE A 163 -4.21 8.28 1.17
N GLY A 164 -3.10 7.83 0.58
CA GLY A 164 -2.21 8.67 -0.22
C GLY A 164 -2.92 9.30 -1.43
N ASN A 165 -3.77 8.51 -2.11
CA ASN A 165 -4.61 8.99 -3.21
C ASN A 165 -5.61 10.07 -2.76
N ILE A 166 -6.24 9.89 -1.59
CA ILE A 166 -7.17 10.86 -1.00
C ILE A 166 -6.44 12.15 -0.64
N LEU A 167 -5.32 12.04 0.08
CA LEU A 167 -4.49 13.17 0.48
C LEU A 167 -4.01 13.98 -0.74
N TYR A 168 -3.58 13.28 -1.79
CA TYR A 168 -3.21 13.90 -3.06
C TYR A 168 -4.38 14.66 -3.71
N ALA A 169 -5.49 13.98 -3.95
CA ALA A 169 -6.60 14.56 -4.71
C ALA A 169 -7.28 15.75 -4.01
N LEU A 170 -7.35 15.71 -2.68
CA LEU A 170 -8.02 16.75 -1.88
C LEU A 170 -7.09 17.91 -1.53
N PHE A 171 -5.82 17.63 -1.21
CA PHE A 171 -4.91 18.62 -0.63
C PHE A 171 -3.63 18.79 -1.46
N VAL A 172 -2.79 17.75 -1.52
CA VAL A 172 -1.38 17.89 -1.97
C VAL A 172 -1.26 18.23 -3.45
N ARG A 173 -2.25 17.91 -4.29
CA ARG A 173 -2.24 18.32 -5.70
C ARG A 173 -2.06 19.83 -5.89
N LYS A 174 -2.54 20.65 -4.94
CA LYS A 174 -2.46 22.12 -4.99
C LYS A 174 -1.11 22.66 -4.52
N PHE A 175 -0.25 21.84 -3.94
CA PHE A 175 1.03 22.28 -3.43
C PHE A 175 1.96 22.64 -4.59
N ASN A 176 2.67 23.76 -4.47
CA ASN A 176 3.78 24.05 -5.36
C ASN A 176 5.01 23.16 -5.00
N LYS A 177 6.07 23.24 -5.80
CA LYS A 177 7.28 22.42 -5.60
C LYS A 177 7.93 22.65 -4.23
N VAL A 178 7.88 23.88 -3.71
CA VAL A 178 8.45 24.24 -2.40
C VAL A 178 7.66 23.60 -1.26
N ALA A 179 6.34 23.81 -1.22
CA ALA A 179 5.47 23.23 -0.20
C ALA A 179 5.51 21.69 -0.22
N LEU A 180 5.55 21.09 -1.42
CA LEU A 180 5.73 19.64 -1.55
C LEU A 180 7.11 19.18 -1.07
N SER A 181 8.17 19.93 -1.35
CA SER A 181 9.52 19.60 -0.85
C SER A 181 9.60 19.68 0.66
N VAL A 182 8.97 20.68 1.28
CA VAL A 182 8.87 20.79 2.76
C VAL A 182 8.09 19.60 3.33
N LEU A 183 6.95 19.23 2.73
CA LEU A 183 6.19 18.05 3.15
C LEU A 183 7.04 16.77 3.09
N VAL A 184 7.75 16.56 1.98
CA VAL A 184 8.63 15.39 1.79
C VAL A 184 9.79 15.40 2.79
N PHE A 185 10.39 16.56 3.04
CA PHE A 185 11.47 16.70 4.02
C PHE A 185 10.99 16.36 5.43
N VAL A 186 9.86 16.93 5.86
CA VAL A 186 9.27 16.63 7.18
C VAL A 186 8.91 15.15 7.29
N ALA A 187 8.28 14.57 6.26
CA ALA A 187 7.97 13.14 6.25
C ALA A 187 9.25 12.29 6.33
N GLY A 188 10.31 12.67 5.63
CA GLY A 188 11.63 12.04 5.71
C GLY A 188 12.23 12.11 7.11
N CYS A 189 12.11 13.25 7.80
CA CYS A 189 12.54 13.38 9.20
C CYS A 189 11.78 12.39 10.11
N PHE A 190 10.48 12.21 9.93
CA PHE A 190 9.70 11.22 10.68
C PHE A 190 10.12 9.78 10.36
N THR A 191 10.43 9.47 9.09
CA THR A 191 10.97 8.17 8.70
C THR A 191 12.31 7.91 9.37
N VAL A 192 13.25 8.86 9.30
CA VAL A 192 14.57 8.75 9.96
C VAL A 192 14.42 8.61 11.46
N TYR A 193 13.58 9.43 12.09
CA TYR A 193 13.28 9.34 13.51
C TYR A 193 12.79 7.94 13.89
N ARG A 194 11.90 7.33 13.11
CA ARG A 194 11.47 5.94 13.39
C ARG A 194 12.55 4.92 13.19
N CYS A 195 13.33 5.01 12.12
CA CYS A 195 14.47 4.10 11.93
C CYS A 195 15.45 4.14 13.11
N LEU A 196 15.63 5.31 13.75
CA LEU A 196 16.55 5.49 14.87
C LEU A 196 15.96 5.13 16.25
N THR A 197 14.63 5.09 16.40
CA THR A 197 13.94 4.91 17.69
C THR A 197 13.11 3.64 17.77
N ALA A 198 13.05 2.85 16.70
CA ALA A 198 12.33 1.59 16.69
C ALA A 198 12.97 0.56 17.62
N PRO A 199 12.22 -0.03 18.57
CA PRO A 199 12.76 -1.05 19.46
C PRO A 199 13.34 -2.26 18.71
N ALA A 200 12.74 -2.64 17.57
CA ALA A 200 13.19 -3.73 16.72
C ALA A 200 14.37 -3.34 15.79
N GLY A 201 14.72 -2.05 15.69
CA GLY A 201 15.73 -1.56 14.74
C GLY A 201 15.28 -1.57 13.28
N ASP A 202 14.00 -1.81 13.01
CA ASP A 202 13.39 -1.78 11.68
C ASP A 202 12.14 -0.86 11.64
N ILE A 203 11.52 -0.75 10.47
CA ILE A 203 10.23 -0.05 10.28
C ILE A 203 9.15 -1.02 9.79
N VAL A 204 9.27 -2.30 10.11
CA VAL A 204 8.30 -3.33 9.73
C VAL A 204 7.01 -3.08 10.51
N GLY A 205 5.96 -2.72 9.80
CA GLY A 205 4.69 -2.34 10.40
C GLY A 205 3.70 -1.78 9.38
N GLY A 206 2.47 -1.56 9.86
CA GLY A 206 1.36 -1.00 9.10
C GLY A 206 0.11 -1.87 9.08
N TRP A 207 0.19 -3.15 9.43
CA TRP A 207 -0.88 -4.13 9.17
C TRP A 207 -1.98 -4.19 10.22
N ALA A 208 -1.80 -3.59 11.40
CA ALA A 208 -2.76 -3.67 12.49
C ALA A 208 -3.50 -2.35 12.73
N LEU A 209 -4.75 -2.43 13.18
CA LEU A 209 -5.57 -1.28 13.55
C LEU A 209 -5.33 -0.86 15.01
N ASN A 210 -4.09 -0.50 15.33
CA ASN A 210 -3.70 0.14 16.60
C ASN A 210 -2.83 1.37 16.34
N TRP A 211 -2.68 2.23 17.35
CA TRP A 211 -1.97 3.50 17.20
C TRP A 211 -0.55 3.36 16.65
N GLU A 212 0.23 2.42 17.19
CA GLU A 212 1.62 2.22 16.79
C GLU A 212 1.72 1.81 15.32
N GLN A 213 0.94 0.81 14.92
CA GLN A 213 0.98 0.25 13.57
C GLN A 213 0.41 1.23 12.54
N GLN A 214 -0.61 2.02 12.91
CA GLN A 214 -1.11 3.11 12.07
C GLN A 214 -0.06 4.21 11.89
N TYR A 215 0.67 4.56 12.94
CA TYR A 215 1.76 5.52 12.85
C TYR A 215 2.87 5.03 11.92
N VAL A 216 3.32 3.76 12.06
CA VAL A 216 4.33 3.18 11.17
C VAL A 216 3.84 3.17 9.72
N GLY A 217 2.62 2.71 9.46
CA GLY A 217 2.06 2.70 8.11
C GLY A 217 1.98 4.08 7.47
N MET A 218 1.61 5.11 8.25
CA MET A 218 1.60 6.50 7.77
C MET A 218 3.01 7.02 7.48
N VAL A 219 4.00 6.76 8.34
CA VAL A 219 5.40 7.15 8.10
C VAL A 219 5.93 6.51 6.81
N ARG A 220 5.65 5.22 6.62
CA ARG A 220 6.03 4.46 5.42
C ARG A 220 5.28 4.90 4.16
N LEU A 221 4.09 5.47 4.28
CA LEU A 221 3.36 6.04 3.15
C LEU A 221 3.88 7.44 2.79
N MET A 222 3.93 8.34 3.77
CA MET A 222 4.05 9.78 3.56
C MET A 222 5.34 10.17 2.84
N TYR A 223 6.48 9.63 3.26
CA TYR A 223 7.76 9.96 2.64
C TYR A 223 7.86 9.45 1.19
N PRO A 224 7.79 8.13 0.92
CA PRO A 224 8.02 7.64 -0.42
C PRO A 224 6.93 8.09 -1.40
N PHE A 225 5.65 8.07 -1.02
CA PHE A 225 4.56 8.45 -1.91
C PHE A 225 4.68 9.91 -2.38
N PHE A 226 4.86 10.86 -1.46
CA PHE A 226 5.01 12.26 -1.86
C PHE A 226 6.39 12.57 -2.42
N GLY A 227 7.42 11.81 -2.05
CA GLY A 227 8.74 11.85 -2.69
C GLY A 227 8.66 11.47 -4.17
N GLY A 228 7.94 10.40 -4.51
CA GLY A 228 7.66 10.01 -5.90
C GLY A 228 6.91 11.10 -6.67
N LEU A 229 5.88 11.70 -6.06
CA LEU A 229 5.15 12.83 -6.64
C LEU A 229 6.08 14.02 -6.91
N LEU A 230 6.96 14.34 -5.96
CA LEU A 230 7.94 15.41 -6.12
C LEU A 230 8.90 15.13 -7.27
N LEU A 231 9.44 13.90 -7.36
CA LEU A 231 10.29 13.48 -8.47
C LEU A 231 9.59 13.67 -9.82
N SER A 232 8.33 13.28 -9.93
CA SER A 232 7.54 13.49 -11.15
C SER A 232 7.39 14.98 -11.50
N ARG A 233 7.24 15.87 -10.50
CA ARG A 233 7.05 17.32 -10.72
C ARG A 233 8.35 18.08 -10.96
N LEU A 234 9.47 17.57 -10.46
CA LEU A 234 10.79 18.12 -10.74
C LEU A 234 11.21 17.86 -12.19
N GLY A 235 10.57 16.90 -12.86
CA GLY A 235 10.84 16.62 -14.27
C GLY A 235 12.19 15.95 -14.48
N TRP A 236 12.71 15.26 -13.46
CA TRP A 236 13.86 14.35 -13.57
C TRP A 236 13.47 13.09 -14.34
N LEU A 237 12.94 13.29 -15.55
CA LEU A 237 12.71 12.22 -16.50
C LEU A 237 14.10 11.82 -17.02
N ILE A 238 14.46 10.56 -16.77
CA ILE A 238 15.62 9.96 -17.43
C ILE A 238 15.31 10.00 -18.92
N ARG A 239 16.01 10.89 -19.65
CA ARG A 239 16.05 10.84 -21.10
C ARG A 239 16.95 9.66 -21.44
N LEU A 240 16.34 8.54 -21.80
CA LEU A 240 17.03 7.41 -22.43
C LEU A 240 17.33 7.77 -23.89
#